data_AF-A0A3M1SZF6-F1
#
_entry.id   AF-A0A3M1SZF6-F1
#
_cell.length_a   1.000
_cell.length_b   1.000
_cell.length_c   1.000
_cell.angle_alpha   90.00
_cell.angle_beta   90.00
_cell.angle_gamma   90.00
#
_symmetry.space_group_name_H-M   'P 1'
#
loop_
_entity.id
_entity.type
_entity.pdbx_description
1 polymer ?
#
loop_
_entity_poly.entity_id
_entity_poly.type
_entity_poly.pdbx_seq_one_letter_code
_entity_poly.pdbx_strand_id
1 'polypeptide(L)' 'VLGIPEYWIADYAGLGGTRYIGKPKQPTLSICTLIDGEYEIQQFRGNETLVSLTFPDLKLTAEQVLQRGMS' A
#
# COMPACT_ATOMS: atom_id res chain seq x y z
N VAL A 1 14.41 4.64 -13.09
CA VAL A 1 13.23 4.96 -12.24
C VAL A 1 11.99 4.78 -13.10
N LEU A 2 10.92 4.18 -12.56
CA LEU A 2 9.66 3.94 -13.31
C LEU A 2 8.96 5.25 -13.73
N GLY A 3 9.25 6.35 -13.03
CA GLY A 3 8.73 7.69 -13.37
C GLY A 3 7.26 7.89 -13.00
N ILE A 4 6.67 6.93 -12.30
CA ILE A 4 5.28 6.98 -11.84
C ILE A 4 5.27 7.74 -10.50
N PRO A 5 4.50 8.83 -10.36
CA PRO A 5 4.46 9.61 -9.11
C PRO A 5 4.01 8.79 -7.90
N GLU A 6 3.07 7.88 -8.09
CA GLU A 6 2.57 7.00 -7.05
C GLU A 6 2.06 5.68 -7.65
N TYR A 7 2.40 4.55 -7.04
CA TYR A 7 1.82 3.25 -7.39
C TYR A 7 1.63 2.38 -6.16
N TRP A 8 0.66 1.48 -6.20
CA TRP A 8 0.27 0.69 -5.04
C TRP A 8 0.55 -0.79 -5.25
N ILE A 9 0.95 -1.47 -4.18
CA ILE A 9 1.11 -2.93 -4.14
C ILE A 9 0.09 -3.47 -3.14
N ALA A 10 -0.86 -4.26 -3.63
CA ALA A 10 -1.90 -4.89 -2.83
C ALA A 10 -1.57 -6.36 -2.56
N ASP A 11 -1.04 -6.67 -1.37
CA ASP A 11 -0.83 -8.04 -0.92
C ASP A 11 -1.97 -8.46 0.01
N TYR A 12 -3.07 -8.90 -0.59
CA TYR A 12 -4.29 -9.29 0.12
C TYR A 12 -4.12 -10.59 0.92
N ALA A 13 -3.17 -11.46 0.55
CA ALA A 13 -2.93 -12.74 1.20
C ALA A 13 -1.82 -12.68 2.26
N GLY A 14 -1.09 -11.57 2.34
CA GLY A 14 0.05 -11.40 3.25
C GLY A 14 1.20 -12.36 2.93
N LEU A 15 1.40 -12.71 1.66
CA LEU A 15 2.41 -13.69 1.23
C LEU A 15 3.79 -13.07 0.99
N GLY A 16 3.86 -11.76 0.85
CA GLY A 16 5.06 -10.96 0.65
C GLY A 16 6.18 -11.33 1.62
N GLY A 17 7.42 -11.10 1.18
CA GLY A 17 8.59 -11.35 2.03
C GLY A 17 8.51 -10.52 3.31
N THR A 18 8.89 -11.09 4.46
CA THR A 18 8.88 -10.40 5.76
C THR A 18 9.56 -9.03 5.73
N ARG A 19 10.65 -8.90 4.94
CA ARG A 19 11.35 -7.63 4.75
C ARG A 19 10.44 -6.52 4.21
N TYR A 20 9.40 -6.88 3.47
CA TYR A 20 8.50 -5.96 2.77
C TYR A 20 7.13 -5.83 3.44
N ILE A 21 6.65 -6.82 4.20
CA ILE A 21 5.31 -6.74 4.84
C ILE A 21 5.34 -6.84 6.37
N GLY A 22 6.53 -6.99 6.96
CA GLY A 22 6.72 -7.09 8.40
C GLY A 22 6.42 -8.48 8.98
N LYS A 23 6.47 -8.56 10.32
CA LYS A 23 6.06 -9.71 11.13
C LYS A 23 5.09 -9.21 12.22
N PRO A 24 3.95 -9.89 12.46
CA PRO A 24 3.46 -11.07 11.75
C PRO A 24 3.13 -10.77 10.27
N LYS A 25 3.15 -11.81 9.42
CA LYS A 25 2.71 -11.67 8.03
C LYS A 25 1.19 -11.50 8.02
N GLN A 26 0.72 -10.42 7.41
CA GLN A 26 -0.70 -10.12 7.30
C GLN A 26 -0.98 -9.31 6.03
N PRO A 27 -2.23 -9.24 5.56
CA PRO A 27 -2.59 -8.45 4.40
C PRO A 27 -2.09 -7.01 4.53
N THR A 28 -1.37 -6.54 3.50
CA THR A 28 -0.67 -5.25 3.54
C THR A 28 -0.84 -4.53 2.20
N LEU A 29 -1.31 -3.28 2.26
CA LEU A 29 -1.27 -2.37 1.13
C LEU A 29 -0.02 -1.49 1.28
N SER A 30 0.80 -1.41 0.24
CA SER A 30 1.93 -0.48 0.19
C SER A 30 1.66 0.60 -0.85
N ILE A 31 1.75 1.87 -0.45
CA ILE A 31 1.72 3.02 -1.35
C ILE A 31 3.17 3.47 -1.53
N CYS A 32 3.64 3.45 -2.77
CA CYS A 32 4.99 3.86 -3.15
C CYS A 32 4.93 5.21 -3.86
N THR A 33 5.55 6.23 -3.29
CA THR A 33 5.51 7.61 -3.80
C THR A 33 6.90 8.05 -4.22
N LEU A 34 7.03 8.63 -5.41
CA LEU A 34 8.28 9.16 -5.93
C LEU A 34 8.56 10.54 -5.33
N ILE A 35 9.52 10.63 -4.41
CA ILE A 35 9.97 11.86 -3.74
C ILE A 35 11.46 12.04 -4.03
N ASP A 36 11.84 13.20 -4.57
CA ASP A 36 13.23 13.55 -4.88
C ASP A 36 14.02 12.49 -5.67
N GLY A 37 13.33 11.74 -6.53
CA GLY A 37 13.92 10.71 -7.39
C GLY A 37 13.96 9.30 -6.79
N GLU A 38 13.52 9.13 -5.54
CA GLU A 38 13.47 7.86 -4.81
C GLU A 38 12.03 7.47 -4.44
N TYR A 39 11.76 6.18 -4.29
CA TYR A 39 10.45 5.71 -3.85
C TYR A 39 10.40 5.55 -2.33
N GLU A 40 9.61 6.39 -1.68
CA GLU A 40 9.21 6.18 -0.29
C GLU A 40 8.02 5.21 -0.24
N ILE A 41 8.04 4.28 0.73
CA ILE A 41 7.02 3.24 0.86
C ILE A 41 6.28 3.43 2.18
N GLN A 42 4.97 3.63 2.10
CA GLN A 42 4.08 3.65 3.26
C GLN A 42 3.20 2.41 3.26
N GLN A 43 3.11 1.74 4.40
CA GLN A 43 2.35 0.50 4.55
C GLN A 43 1.10 0.73 5.38
N PHE A 44 -0.01 0.14 4.95
CA PHE A 44 -1.31 0.24 5.59
C PHE A 44 -1.94 -1.14 5.72
N ARG A 45 -2.66 -1.37 6.82
CA ARG A 45 -3.24 -2.65 7.22
C ARG A 45 -4.57 -2.44 7.93
N GLY A 46 -5.51 -3.37 7.75
CA GLY A 46 -6.81 -3.33 8.41
C GLY A 46 -7.54 -1.99 8.22
N ASN A 47 -7.91 -1.35 9.34
CA ASN A 47 -8.67 -0.10 9.35
C ASN A 47 -7.82 1.17 9.21
N GLU A 48 -6.51 1.06 8.95
CA GLU A 48 -5.67 2.23 8.69
C GLU A 48 -6.20 2.97 7.44
N THR A 49 -6.47 4.27 7.62
CA THR A 49 -6.92 5.15 6.54
C THR A 49 -5.76 5.46 5.61
N LEU A 50 -5.99 5.32 4.32
CA LEU A 50 -4.96 5.55 3.32
C LEU A 50 -4.61 7.04 3.22
N VAL A 51 -3.34 7.30 2.97
CA VAL A 51 -2.83 8.63 2.60
C VAL A 51 -2.22 8.50 1.21
N SER A 52 -2.84 9.11 0.22
CA SER A 52 -2.38 9.17 -1.16
C SER A 52 -2.11 10.63 -1.52
N LEU A 53 -0.92 10.92 -2.05
CA LEU A 53 -0.62 12.26 -2.55
C LEU A 53 -1.28 12.49 -3.92
N THR A 54 -1.52 11.41 -4.66
CA THR A 54 -2.21 11.47 -5.96
C THR A 54 -3.71 11.68 -5.79
N PHE A 55 -4.32 11.13 -4.74
CA PHE A 55 -5.75 11.25 -4.44
C PHE A 55 -6.00 11.73 -2.98
N PRO A 56 -5.77 13.01 -2.66
CA PRO A 56 -5.82 13.52 -1.28
C PRO A 56 -7.20 13.39 -0.59
N ASP A 57 -8.28 13.41 -1.38
CA ASP A 57 -9.66 13.31 -0.86
C ASP A 57 -10.16 11.86 -0.75
N LEU A 58 -9.34 10.86 -1.11
CA LEU A 58 -9.73 9.46 -1.05
C LEU A 58 -9.82 8.98 0.39
N LYS A 59 -11.02 8.62 0.83
CA LYS A 59 -11.29 8.09 2.17
C LYS A 59 -11.59 6.60 2.11
N LEU A 60 -10.54 5.80 2.06
CA LEU A 60 -10.61 4.34 2.15
C LEU A 60 -9.68 3.82 3.24
N THR A 61 -9.99 2.63 3.76
CA THR A 61 -9.07 1.86 4.59
C THR A 61 -8.31 0.82 3.75
N ALA A 62 -7.18 0.33 4.27
CA ALA A 62 -6.45 -0.77 3.63
C ALA A 62 -7.33 -2.01 3.43
N GLU A 63 -8.14 -2.36 4.42
CA GLU A 63 -9.07 -3.49 4.34
C GLU A 63 -10.08 -3.33 3.21
N GLN A 64 -10.66 -2.14 3.01
CA GLN A 64 -11.61 -1.90 1.91
C GLN A 64 -11.00 -2.09 0.53
N VAL A 65 -9.70 -1.79 0.37
CA VAL A 65 -8.97 -2.04 -0.88
C VAL A 65 -8.62 -3.51 -1.05
N LEU A 66 -8.11 -4.15 0.01
CA LEU A 66 -7.64 -5.54 -0.04
C LEU A 66 -8.77 -6.56 -0.12
N GLN A 67 -9.93 -6.31 0.50
CA GLN A 67 -11.10 -7.20 0.44
C GLN A 67 -11.68 -7.32 -0.97
N ARG A 68 -11.59 -6.27 -1.80
CA ARG A 68 -12.11 -6.31 -3.18
C ARG A 68 -11.22 -7.08 -4.17
N GLY A 69 -9.99 -7.43 -3.77
CA GLY A 69 -9.11 -8.28 -4.55
C GLY A 69 -9.37 -9.79 -4.40
N MET A 70 -10.37 -10.18 -3.60
CA MET A 70 -10.68 -11.58 -3.28
C MET A 70 -11.68 -12.24 -4.25
N SER A 71 -12.00 -11.61 -5.39
CA SER A 71 -12.91 -12.14 -6.41
C SER A 71 -12.22 -13.05 -7.43
#